data_AF-A0A963PRE7-F1
#
_entry.id   AF-A0A963PRE7-F1
#
_cell.length_a   1.000
_cell.length_b   1.000
_cell.length_c   1.000
_cell.angle_alpha   90.00
_cell.angle_beta   90.00
_cell.angle_gamma   90.00
#
_symmetry.space_group_name_H-M   'P 1'
#
loop_
_entity.id
_entity.type
_entity.pdbx_description
1 polymer ?
#
loop_
_entity_poly.entity_id
_entity_poly.type
_entity_poly.pdbx_seq_one_letter_code
_entity_poly.pdbx_strand_id
1 'polypeptide(L)'
;MRSPNTERELVERAGQMVMQHIRLRGRCECLATRNEQGVDGFLLVLRTTMHVPAPDRVEMNYYFARKIREMLHTDAPIMLWIQDSKDASRVASMATISTARVVAQIRAANPSPQEQVAAELVQRLREEVQQGREERRRRQRHLEVPATDLAELGVV
;
A
#
# COMPACT_ATOMS: atom_id res chain seq x y z
N MET A 1 26.61 30.82 6.49
CA MET A 1 25.95 29.61 5.97
C MET A 1 26.54 28.40 6.68
N ARG A 2 25.72 27.46 7.18
CA ARG A 2 26.22 26.23 7.84
C ARG A 2 26.72 25.25 6.76
N SER A 3 27.65 24.36 7.13
CA SER A 3 28.07 23.27 6.24
C SER A 3 26.89 22.31 5.98
N PRO A 4 26.72 21.79 4.76
CA PRO A 4 25.63 20.86 4.43
C PRO A 4 25.63 19.60 5.29
N ASN A 5 26.81 19.15 5.75
CA ASN A 5 26.90 18.02 6.68
C ASN A 5 26.34 18.37 8.07
N THR A 6 26.56 19.60 8.54
CA THR A 6 26.03 20.06 9.83
C THR A 6 24.51 20.20 9.80
N GLU A 7 23.95 20.69 8.70
CA GLU A 7 22.50 20.82 8.56
C GLU A 7 21.82 19.46 8.50
N ARG A 8 22.39 18.51 7.74
CA ARG A 8 21.96 17.10 7.71
C ARG A 8 21.90 16.47 9.11
N GLU A 9 22.95 16.66 9.91
CA GLU A 9 23.00 16.13 11.29
C GLU A 9 21.95 16.76 12.21
N LEU A 10 21.66 18.05 12.04
CA LEU A 10 20.60 18.73 12.79
C LEU A 10 19.22 18.21 12.41
N VAL A 11 18.97 18.00 11.12
CA VAL A 11 17.73 17.40 10.61
C VAL A 11 17.55 15.97 11.14
N GLU A 12 18.62 15.17 11.14
CA GLU A 12 18.62 13.82 11.72
C GLU A 12 18.25 13.84 13.21
N ARG A 13 18.87 14.72 14.00
CA ARG A 13 18.58 14.87 15.43
C ARG A 13 17.16 15.36 15.68
N ALA A 14 16.68 16.33 14.91
CA ALA A 14 15.30 16.81 15.01
C ALA A 14 14.30 15.69 14.68
N GLY A 15 14.56 14.90 13.63
CA GLY A 15 13.78 13.72 13.29
C GLY A 15 13.73 12.70 14.44
N GLN A 16 14.88 12.41 15.06
CA GLN A 16 14.97 11.53 16.21
C GLN A 16 14.18 12.06 17.42
N MET A 17 14.20 13.37 17.68
CA MET A 17 13.39 14.00 18.74
C MET A 17 11.89 13.90 18.46
N VAL A 18 11.46 14.12 17.21
CA VAL A 18 10.05 13.96 16.83
C VAL A 18 9.60 12.52 17.01
N MET A 19 10.40 11.52 16.61
CA MET A 19 10.11 10.10 16.89
C MET A 19 9.92 9.84 18.39
N GLN A 20 10.82 10.36 19.23
CA GLN A 20 10.73 10.20 20.68
C GLN A 20 9.46 10.83 21.26
N HIS A 21 9.08 12.02 20.77
CA HIS A 21 7.89 12.73 21.21
C HIS A 21 6.61 11.92 20.95
N ILE A 22 6.49 11.30 19.77
CA ILE A 22 5.34 10.48 19.41
C ILE A 22 5.48 9.00 19.83
N ARG A 23 6.52 8.67 20.60
CA ARG A 23 6.84 7.30 21.07
C ARG A 23 7.04 6.27 19.94
N LEU A 24 7.46 6.72 18.76
CA LEU A 24 7.84 5.82 17.66
C LEU A 24 9.24 5.26 17.92
N ARG A 25 9.32 3.95 18.21
CA ARG A 25 10.61 3.27 18.48
C ARG A 25 11.35 2.98 17.20
N GLY A 26 12.64 3.26 17.15
CA GLY A 26 13.44 3.00 15.96
C GLY A 26 14.69 3.86 15.86
N ARG A 27 15.20 3.99 14.63
CA ARG A 27 16.31 4.85 14.26
C ARG A 27 15.89 5.82 13.16
N CYS A 28 16.50 6.99 13.18
CA CYS A 28 16.36 8.02 12.18
C CYS A 28 17.70 8.20 11.47
N GLU A 29 17.70 8.15 10.15
CA GLU A 29 18.86 8.47 9.29
C GLU A 29 18.48 9.67 8.41
N CYS A 30 19.43 10.55 8.11
CA CYS A 30 19.20 11.67 7.20
C CYS A 30 20.22 11.69 6.07
N LEU A 31 19.72 11.83 4.85
CA LEU A 31 20.52 11.99 3.63
C LEU A 31 20.28 13.37 3.04
N ALA A 32 21.36 14.03 2.60
CA ALA A 32 21.23 15.21 1.76
C ALA A 32 20.84 14.77 0.34
N THR A 33 19.85 15.44 -0.24
CA THR A 33 19.32 15.12 -1.56
C THR A 33 19.30 16.36 -2.43
N ARG A 34 19.39 16.17 -3.75
CA ARG A 34 19.14 17.21 -4.73
C ARG A 34 18.08 16.69 -5.69
N ASN A 35 17.00 17.45 -5.89
CA ASN A 35 15.95 17.05 -6.82
C ASN A 35 16.35 17.33 -8.28
N GLU A 36 15.51 16.93 -9.23
CA GLU A 36 15.74 17.11 -10.67
C GLU A 36 15.85 18.59 -11.08
N GLN A 37 15.30 19.50 -10.29
CA GLN A 37 15.36 20.95 -10.50
C GLN A 37 16.61 21.59 -9.86
N GLY A 38 17.49 20.79 -9.24
CA GLY A 38 18.69 21.28 -8.58
C GLY A 38 18.49 21.84 -7.18
N VAL A 39 17.29 21.68 -6.59
CA VAL A 39 16.97 22.15 -5.23
C VAL A 39 17.52 21.15 -4.21
N ASP A 40 18.35 21.66 -3.29
CA ASP A 40 18.89 20.88 -2.17
C ASP A 40 17.81 20.66 -1.09
N GLY A 41 17.82 19.49 -0.48
CA GLY A 41 16.86 19.05 0.53
C GLY A 41 17.34 17.86 1.33
N PHE A 42 16.43 17.25 2.09
CA PHE A 42 16.73 16.14 2.97
C PHE A 42 15.73 15.00 2.83
N LEU A 43 16.26 13.77 2.77
CA LEU A 43 15.47 12.55 2.92
C LEU A 43 15.70 11.97 4.32
N LEU A 44 14.64 11.93 5.10
CA LEU A 44 14.61 11.34 6.43
C LEU A 44 14.13 9.89 6.34
N VAL A 45 14.97 8.95 6.74
CA VAL A 45 14.67 7.51 6.73
C VAL A 45 14.40 7.06 8.15
N LEU A 46 13.15 6.70 8.43
CA LEU A 46 12.75 6.15 9.72
C LEU A 46 12.73 4.63 9.64
N ARG A 47 13.58 3.96 10.41
CA ARG A 47 13.56 2.51 10.58
C ARG A 47 12.90 2.18 11.90
N THR A 48 11.72 1.58 11.86
CA THR A 48 10.92 1.28 13.06
C THR A 48 10.53 -0.19 13.12
N THR A 49 10.45 -0.73 14.34
CA THR A 49 9.91 -2.06 14.62
C THR A 49 8.39 -2.05 14.79
N MET A 50 7.77 -0.87 14.78
CA MET A 50 6.31 -0.72 14.83
C MET A 50 5.75 -0.79 13.42
N HIS A 51 4.52 -1.26 13.26
CA HIS A 51 3.84 -1.20 11.96
C HIS A 51 3.26 0.20 11.77
N VAL A 52 3.50 0.80 10.60
CA VAL A 52 2.91 2.07 10.19
C VAL A 52 1.98 1.83 8.99
N PRO A 53 0.65 1.93 9.17
CA PRO A 53 -0.32 1.77 8.09
C PRO A 53 -0.05 2.73 6.93
N ALA A 54 -0.24 2.26 5.70
CA ALA A 54 -0.04 3.06 4.48
C ALA A 54 -0.74 4.43 4.47
N PRO A 55 -2.02 4.58 4.89
CA PRO A 55 -2.67 5.90 4.91
C PRO A 55 -1.98 6.87 5.86
N ASP A 56 -1.53 6.39 7.02
CA ASP A 56 -0.91 7.22 8.05
C ASP A 56 0.49 7.71 7.63
N ARG A 57 1.16 7.01 6.70
CA ARG A 57 2.51 7.39 6.22
C ARG A 57 2.51 8.78 5.58
N VAL A 58 1.44 9.16 4.90
CA VAL A 58 1.30 10.48 4.25
C VAL A 58 1.15 11.56 5.32
N GLU A 59 0.30 11.33 6.31
CA GLU A 59 0.10 12.25 7.43
C GLU A 59 1.37 12.40 8.27
N MET A 60 2.07 11.29 8.54
CA MET A 60 3.36 11.31 9.22
C MET A 60 4.41 12.11 8.44
N ASN A 61 4.46 11.98 7.11
CA ASN A 61 5.37 12.77 6.29
C ASN A 61 5.14 14.27 6.48
N TYR A 62 3.88 14.72 6.38
CA TYR A 62 3.52 16.12 6.64
C TYR A 62 3.85 16.57 8.07
N TYR A 63 3.49 15.76 9.06
CA TYR A 63 3.73 16.05 10.47
C TYR A 63 5.23 16.21 10.78
N PHE A 64 6.07 15.26 10.34
CA PHE A 64 7.52 15.31 10.55
C PHE A 64 8.14 16.50 9.83
N ALA A 65 7.82 16.70 8.55
CA ALA A 65 8.35 17.82 7.78
C ALA A 65 8.00 19.17 8.44
N ARG A 66 6.74 19.35 8.84
CA ARG A 66 6.30 20.55 9.56
C ARG A 66 7.06 20.74 10.87
N LYS A 67 7.15 19.69 11.70
CA LYS A 67 7.80 19.78 13.02
C LYS A 67 9.29 20.09 12.93
N ILE A 68 9.99 19.47 11.97
CA ILE A 68 11.43 19.71 11.81
C ILE A 68 11.68 21.14 11.29
N ARG A 69 10.86 21.63 10.35
CA ARG A 69 10.96 23.03 9.89
C ARG A 69 10.70 24.02 11.03
N GLU A 70 9.70 23.76 11.86
CA GLU A 70 9.40 24.56 13.07
C GLU A 70 10.61 24.58 14.04
N MET A 71 11.28 23.44 14.25
CA MET A 71 12.41 23.31 15.18
C MET A 71 13.71 23.94 14.67
N LEU A 72 13.98 23.84 13.37
CA LEU A 72 15.25 24.25 12.77
C LEU A 72 15.19 25.59 12.04
N HIS A 73 14.00 26.16 11.85
CA HIS A 73 13.76 27.36 11.05
C HIS A 73 14.37 27.24 9.64
N THR A 74 14.16 26.09 8.99
CA THR A 74 14.65 25.81 7.63
C THR A 74 13.50 25.71 6.64
N ASP A 75 13.71 26.24 5.44
CA ASP A 75 12.79 26.12 4.30
C ASP A 75 13.13 24.94 3.39
N ALA A 76 14.19 24.19 3.70
CA ALA A 76 14.60 23.05 2.91
C ALA A 76 13.45 22.02 2.77
N PRO A 77 13.26 21.42 1.58
CA PRO A 77 12.33 20.32 1.40
C PRO A 77 12.80 19.12 2.22
N ILE A 78 11.88 18.57 3.03
CA ILE A 78 12.12 17.38 3.86
C ILE A 78 11.12 16.33 3.42
N MET A 79 11.62 15.18 2.99
CA MET A 79 10.81 14.02 2.61
C MET A 79 11.01 12.91 3.63
N LEU A 80 9.93 12.19 3.95
CA LEU A 80 9.96 11.06 4.86
C LEU A 80 9.85 9.74 4.11
N TRP A 81 10.77 8.82 4.41
CA TRP A 81 10.68 7.40 4.05
C TRP A 81 10.60 6.57 5.32
N ILE A 82 9.58 5.71 5.42
CA ILE A 82 9.37 4.84 6.58
C ILE A 82 9.62 3.39 6.16
N GLN A 83 10.56 2.73 6.84
CA GLN A 83 10.75 1.30 6.79
C GLN A 83 10.24 0.71 8.11
N ASP A 84 9.11 0.01 8.05
CA ASP A 84 8.43 -0.52 9.23
C ASP A 84 8.67 -2.03 9.43
N SER A 85 8.03 -2.63 10.45
CA SER A 85 8.18 -4.06 10.70
C SER A 85 7.63 -4.96 9.60
N LYS A 86 6.55 -4.56 8.91
CA LYS A 86 6.04 -5.33 7.76
C LYS A 86 6.99 -5.25 6.58
N ASP A 87 7.62 -4.10 6.35
CA ASP A 87 8.64 -3.94 5.31
C ASP A 87 9.84 -4.84 5.59
N ALA A 88 10.32 -4.90 6.84
CA ALA A 88 11.40 -5.79 7.26
C ALA A 88 11.04 -7.27 7.09
N SER A 89 9.84 -7.69 7.53
CA SER A 89 9.37 -9.07 7.36
C SER A 89 9.22 -9.46 5.89
N ARG A 90 8.73 -8.54 5.04
CA ARG A 90 8.62 -8.76 3.59
C ARG A 90 9.99 -9.01 2.98
N VAL A 91 10.98 -8.16 3.26
CA VAL A 91 12.35 -8.34 2.75
C VAL A 91 12.94 -9.67 3.21
N ALA A 92 12.77 -10.05 4.47
CA ALA A 92 13.26 -11.34 4.98
C ALA A 92 12.58 -12.55 4.31
N SER A 93 11.30 -12.41 3.91
CA SER A 93 10.53 -13.46 3.25
C SER A 93 10.74 -13.53 1.72
N MET A 94 11.46 -12.59 1.13
CA MET A 94 11.65 -12.53 -0.33
C MET A 94 12.74 -13.52 -0.77
N ALA A 95 12.32 -14.55 -1.51
CA ALA A 95 13.22 -15.30 -2.37
C ALA A 95 13.81 -14.39 -3.48
N THR A 96 14.88 -14.84 -4.14
CA THR A 96 15.48 -14.15 -5.30
C THR A 96 14.41 -13.75 -6.32
N ILE A 97 14.22 -12.45 -6.50
CA ILE A 97 13.21 -11.90 -7.40
C ILE A 97 13.84 -11.85 -8.79
N SER A 98 13.22 -12.51 -9.77
CA SER A 98 13.68 -12.41 -11.16
C SER A 98 13.24 -11.08 -11.78
N THR A 99 14.04 -10.55 -12.71
CA THR A 99 13.71 -9.35 -13.49
C THR A 99 12.36 -9.49 -14.18
N ALA A 100 12.04 -10.67 -14.73
CA ALA A 100 10.77 -10.97 -15.36
C ALA A 100 9.57 -10.76 -14.41
N ARG A 101 9.71 -11.12 -13.13
CA ARG A 101 8.69 -10.90 -12.12
C ARG A 101 8.49 -9.42 -11.82
N VAL A 102 9.56 -8.64 -11.70
CA VAL A 102 9.48 -7.19 -11.47
C VAL A 102 8.79 -6.50 -12.66
N VAL A 103 9.18 -6.85 -13.88
CA VAL A 103 8.55 -6.32 -15.11
C VAL A 103 7.07 -6.67 -15.17
N ALA A 104 6.70 -7.92 -14.85
CA ALA A 104 5.29 -8.33 -14.82
C ALA A 104 4.48 -7.55 -13.78
N GLN A 105 5.04 -7.31 -12.59
CA GLN A 105 4.39 -6.51 -11.55
C GLN A 105 4.19 -5.05 -11.98
N ILE A 106 5.21 -4.42 -12.57
CA ILE A 106 5.11 -3.04 -13.06
C ILE A 106 4.07 -2.94 -14.19
N ARG A 107 4.07 -3.88 -15.13
CA ARG A 107 3.08 -3.92 -16.23
C ARG A 107 1.67 -4.11 -15.70
N ALA A 108 1.47 -5.03 -14.75
CA ALA A 108 0.16 -5.26 -14.15
C ALA A 108 -0.38 -4.04 -13.39
N ALA A 109 0.50 -3.26 -12.76
CA ALA A 109 0.12 -2.02 -12.08
C ALA A 109 -0.15 -0.84 -13.04
N ASN A 110 0.36 -0.91 -14.28
CA ASN A 110 0.22 0.12 -15.30
C ASN A 110 -0.30 -0.50 -16.61
N PRO A 111 -1.53 -1.06 -16.61
CA PRO A 111 -2.07 -1.70 -17.80
C PRO A 111 -2.26 -0.66 -18.90
N SER A 112 -1.90 -1.03 -20.13
CA SER A 112 -2.16 -0.19 -21.30
C SER A 112 -3.67 0.00 -21.53
N PRO A 113 -4.10 1.06 -22.25
CA PRO A 113 -5.53 1.29 -22.52
C PRO A 113 -6.23 0.09 -23.19
N GLN A 114 -5.52 -0.62 -24.07
CA GLN A 114 -6.04 -1.81 -24.73
C GLN A 114 -6.21 -3.01 -23.76
N GLU A 115 -5.26 -3.20 -22.84
CA GLU A 115 -5.34 -4.24 -21.80
C GLU A 115 -6.45 -3.95 -20.79
N GLN A 116 -6.71 -2.67 -20.48
CA GLN A 116 -7.83 -2.26 -19.63
C GLN A 116 -9.18 -2.61 -20.28
N VAL A 117 -9.36 -2.25 -21.56
CA VAL A 117 -10.59 -2.59 -22.31
C VAL A 117 -10.79 -4.10 -22.41
N ALA A 118 -9.72 -4.86 -22.65
CA ALA A 118 -9.80 -6.33 -22.67
C ALA A 118 -10.16 -6.91 -21.29
N ALA A 119 -9.60 -6.37 -20.20
CA ALA A 119 -9.90 -6.78 -18.84
C ALA A 119 -11.36 -6.49 -18.45
N GLU A 120 -11.90 -5.33 -18.82
CA GLU A 120 -13.30 -4.96 -18.62
C GLU A 120 -14.25 -5.89 -19.39
N LEU A 121 -13.93 -6.19 -20.65
CA LEU A 121 -14.72 -7.11 -21.47
C LEU A 121 -14.75 -8.53 -20.86
N VAL A 122 -13.60 -9.02 -20.37
CA VAL A 122 -13.50 -10.32 -19.71
C VAL A 122 -14.25 -10.32 -18.37
N GLN A 123 -14.25 -9.22 -17.61
CA GLN A 123 -15.05 -9.10 -16.39
C GLN A 123 -16.55 -9.17 -16.71
N ARG A 124 -17.03 -8.42 -17.71
CA ARG A 124 -18.44 -8.45 -18.12
C ARG A 124 -18.88 -9.86 -18.56
N LEU A 125 -18.07 -10.54 -19.36
CA LEU A 125 -18.36 -11.92 -19.77
C LEU A 125 -18.43 -12.88 -18.57
N ARG A 126 -17.57 -12.70 -17.56
CA ARG A 126 -17.61 -13.51 -16.34
C ARG A 126 -18.88 -13.25 -15.53
N GLU A 127 -19.28 -11.99 -15.41
CA GLU A 127 -20.51 -11.59 -14.73
C GLU A 127 -21.74 -12.18 -15.42
N GLU A 128 -21.83 -12.08 -16.76
CA GLU A 128 -22.92 -12.68 -17.55
C GLU A 128 -22.98 -14.21 -17.38
N VAL A 129 -21.82 -14.89 -17.40
CA VAL A 129 -21.77 -16.34 -17.17
C VAL A 129 -22.18 -16.71 -15.74
N GLN A 130 -21.79 -15.91 -14.74
CA GLN A 130 -22.22 -16.13 -13.35
C GLN A 130 -23.72 -15.91 -13.18
N GLN A 131 -24.27 -14.81 -13.72
CA GLN A 131 -25.70 -14.53 -13.71
C GLN A 131 -26.49 -15.65 -14.41
N GLY A 132 -26.04 -16.09 -15.59
CA GLY A 132 -26.67 -17.19 -16.30
C GLY A 132 -26.62 -18.53 -15.53
N ARG A 133 -25.57 -18.78 -14.76
CA ARG A 133 -25.50 -19.96 -13.87
C ARG A 133 -26.44 -19.83 -12.67
N GLU A 134 -26.57 -18.65 -12.09
CA GLU A 134 -27.49 -18.39 -10.99
C GLU A 134 -28.95 -18.49 -11.42
N GLU A 135 -29.30 -17.97 -12.60
CA GLU A 135 -30.63 -18.10 -13.18
C GLU A 135 -31.01 -19.55 -13.45
N ARG A 136 -30.09 -20.35 -14.01
CA ARG A 136 -30.29 -21.79 -14.19
C ARG A 136 -30.52 -22.51 -12.87
N ARG A 137 -29.74 -22.17 -11.83
CA ARG A 137 -29.93 -22.70 -10.47
C ARG A 137 -31.24 -22.25 -9.82
N ARG A 138 -31.70 -21.03 -10.08
CA ARG A 138 -33.01 -20.54 -9.60
C ARG A 138 -34.16 -21.27 -10.29
N ARG A 139 -34.09 -21.45 -11.61
CA ARG A 139 -35.10 -22.20 -12.37
C ARG A 139 -35.18 -23.66 -11.93
N GLN A 140 -34.05 -24.33 -11.70
CA GLN A 140 -34.04 -25.70 -11.16
C GLN A 140 -34.73 -25.80 -9.79
N ARG A 141 -34.51 -24.83 -8.89
CA ARG A 141 -35.19 -24.79 -7.57
C ARG A 141 -36.69 -24.51 -7.66
N HIS A 142 -37.18 -23.84 -8.70
CA HIS A 142 -38.62 -23.64 -8.93
C HIS A 142 -39.31 -24.84 -9.59
N LEU A 143 -38.55 -25.79 -10.16
CA LEU A 143 -39.04 -27.03 -10.76
C LEU A 143 -39.04 -28.21 -9.78
N GLU A 144 -38.51 -28.03 -8.56
CA GLU A 144 -38.71 -28.98 -7.47
C GLU A 144 -40.16 -28.91 -7.01
N VAL A 145 -41.00 -29.78 -7.59
CA VAL A 145 -42.36 -30.05 -7.11
C VAL A 145 -42.23 -30.56 -5.67
N PRO A 146 -42.97 -30.01 -4.69
CA PRO A 146 -42.98 -30.59 -3.35
C PRO A 146 -43.43 -32.04 -3.48
N ALA A 147 -42.62 -32.97 -2.99
CA ALA A 147 -42.96 -34.38 -2.96
C ALA A 147 -44.36 -34.51 -2.35
N THR A 148 -45.35 -34.82 -3.19
CA THR A 148 -46.69 -35.11 -2.70
C THR A 148 -46.56 -36.43 -1.98
N ASP A 149 -46.79 -36.39 -0.67
CA ASP A 149 -46.73 -37.56 0.20
C ASP A 149 -47.82 -38.54 -0.26
N LEU A 150 -47.41 -39.62 -0.93
CA LEU A 150 -48.30 -40.65 -1.49
C LEU A 150 -48.85 -41.61 -0.42
N ALA A 151 -48.97 -41.15 0.83
CA ALA A 151 -49.49 -41.93 1.95
C ALA A 151 -51.03 -42.02 2.01
N GLU A 152 -51.78 -41.36 1.12
CA GLU A 152 -53.25 -41.38 1.09
C GLU A 152 -53.86 -42.10 -0.13
N LEU A 153 -53.30 -43.24 -0.55
CA LEU A 153 -54.05 -44.20 -1.37
C LEU A 153 -54.13 -45.53 -0.63
N GLY A 154 -55.05 -45.56 0.34
CA GLY A 154 -55.49 -46.77 1.00
C GLY A 154 -56.07 -47.74 -0.02
N VAL A 155 -55.37 -48.85 -0.22
CA VAL A 155 -55.92 -50.05 -0.86
C VAL A 155 -56.26 -51.01 0.28
N VAL A 156 -57.56 -51.08 0.59
CA VAL A 156 -58.21 -52.21 1.27
C VAL A 156 -58.59 -53.23 0.21
#